data_AF-A0A1Q4ZKE6-F1
#
_entry.id   AF-A0A1Q4ZKE6-F1
#
_cell.length_a   1.000
_cell.length_b   1.000
_cell.length_c   1.000
_cell.angle_alpha   90.00
_cell.angle_beta   90.00
_cell.angle_gamma   90.00
#
_symmetry.space_group_name_H-M   'P 1'
#
loop_
_entity.id
_entity.type
_entity.pdbx_description
1 polymer ?
#
loop_
_entity_poly.entity_id
_entity_poly.type
_entity_poly.pdbx_seq_one_letter_code
_entity_poly.pdbx_strand_id
1 'polypeptide(L)'
;MHPHILHALAAADSLRRALTALEASAKAAADGAVDGSRIDDVAIPSQVFGRRTALGGHGDPTAALALGAWAPGGPNPDAQLLGDLMRQLDEMAAHVPGANGQDPLARIRLHIPHMRPHIAARTTQALTHLDGQARRRLQMPPDQQPLAGECPGCRARGVLYVATCGPEAERTVVCGAGCVCVGDGCRCGMPTREAGVAHIWDHTAFAAVGVVAGNAPTGTTN
;
A
#
# COMPACT_ATOMS: atom_id res chain seq x y z
N MET A 1 -11.01 1.17 -22.21
CA MET A 1 -9.60 1.28 -21.80
C MET A 1 -8.94 -0.09 -21.89
N HIS A 2 -7.64 -0.18 -22.19
CA HIS A 2 -6.93 -1.47 -22.31
C HIS A 2 -6.72 -2.13 -20.93
N PRO A 3 -6.85 -3.47 -20.77
CA PRO A 3 -6.72 -4.16 -19.47
C PRO A 3 -5.43 -3.85 -18.72
N HIS A 4 -4.27 -3.86 -19.39
CA HIS A 4 -2.99 -3.48 -18.75
C HIS A 4 -2.97 -2.07 -18.16
N ILE A 5 -3.68 -1.12 -18.78
CA ILE A 5 -3.77 0.25 -18.29
C ILE A 5 -4.64 0.30 -17.02
N LEU A 6 -5.76 -0.43 -17.00
CA LEU A 6 -6.61 -0.57 -15.82
C LEU A 6 -5.85 -1.20 -14.64
N HIS A 7 -5.08 -2.25 -14.90
CA HIS A 7 -4.25 -2.90 -13.88
C HIS A 7 -3.19 -1.95 -13.33
N ALA A 8 -2.54 -1.17 -14.18
CA ALA A 8 -1.55 -0.18 -13.75
C ALA A 8 -2.19 0.94 -12.90
N LEU A 9 -3.35 1.47 -13.29
CA LEU A 9 -4.09 2.46 -12.50
C LEU A 9 -4.50 1.90 -11.13
N ALA A 10 -5.07 0.69 -11.11
CA ALA A 10 -5.46 0.01 -9.88
C ALA A 10 -4.26 -0.22 -8.94
N ALA A 11 -3.11 -0.64 -9.48
CA ALA A 11 -1.87 -0.81 -8.71
C ALA A 11 -1.35 0.53 -8.16
N ALA A 12 -1.42 1.62 -8.94
CA ALA A 12 -1.01 2.94 -8.49
C ALA A 12 -1.89 3.45 -7.32
N ASP A 13 -3.21 3.28 -7.42
CA ASP A 13 -4.12 3.66 -6.34
C ASP A 13 -3.97 2.77 -5.09
N SER A 14 -3.74 1.46 -5.28
CA SER A 14 -3.41 0.54 -4.17
C SER A 14 -2.15 1.01 -3.43
N LEU A 15 -1.06 1.27 -4.16
CA LEU A 15 0.21 1.71 -3.60
C LEU A 15 0.08 3.05 -2.90
N ARG A 16 -0.64 4.01 -3.48
CA ARG A 16 -0.87 5.33 -2.86
C ARG A 16 -1.45 5.18 -1.46
N ARG A 17 -2.48 4.35 -1.27
CA ARG A 17 -3.07 4.12 0.07
C ARG A 17 -2.08 3.45 1.02
N ALA A 18 -1.29 2.50 0.55
CA ALA A 18 -0.27 1.85 1.38
C ALA A 18 0.84 2.84 1.80
N LEU A 19 1.27 3.73 0.91
CA LEU A 19 2.25 4.78 1.22
C LEU A 19 1.70 5.80 2.23
N THR A 20 0.45 6.26 2.06
CA THR A 20 -0.19 7.16 3.04
C THR A 20 -0.26 6.51 4.42
N ALA A 21 -0.58 5.22 4.50
CA ALA A 21 -0.60 4.49 5.77
C ALA A 21 0.82 4.33 6.37
N LEU A 22 1.83 4.09 5.51
CA LEU A 22 3.23 3.98 5.94
C LEU A 22 3.77 5.31 6.48
N GLU A 23 3.45 6.42 5.80
CA GLU A 23 3.79 7.77 6.25
C GLU A 23 3.13 8.11 7.58
N ALA A 24 1.84 7.79 7.74
CA ALA A 24 1.14 7.97 9.01
C ALA A 24 1.77 7.15 10.15
N SER A 25 2.17 5.89 9.88
CA SER A 25 2.86 5.04 10.85
C SER A 25 4.23 5.62 11.23
N ALA A 26 5.01 6.07 10.23
CA ALA A 26 6.30 6.69 10.45
C ALA A 26 6.18 7.96 11.31
N LYS A 27 5.17 8.79 11.04
CA LYS A 27 4.88 9.99 11.82
C LYS A 27 4.48 9.68 13.26
N ALA A 28 3.56 8.74 13.46
CA ALA A 28 3.11 8.34 14.80
C ALA A 28 4.27 7.82 15.68
N ALA A 29 5.20 7.06 15.09
CA ALA A 29 6.39 6.60 15.79
C ALA A 29 7.36 7.74 16.15
N ALA A 30 7.46 8.78 15.31
CA ALA A 30 8.26 9.97 15.62
C ALA A 30 7.63 10.79 16.76
N ASP A 31 6.32 11.01 16.71
CA ASP A 31 5.58 11.74 17.75
C ASP A 31 5.66 11.02 19.11
N GLY A 32 5.50 9.69 19.11
CA GLY A 32 5.65 8.87 20.32
C GLY A 32 7.06 8.87 20.92
N ALA A 33 8.11 9.01 20.09
CA ALA A 33 9.49 9.17 20.58
C ALA A 33 9.70 10.54 21.25
N VAL A 34 9.08 11.60 20.72
CA VAL A 34 9.12 12.94 21.32
C VAL A 34 8.34 12.99 22.64
N ASP A 35 7.16 12.35 22.70
CA ASP A 35 6.35 12.30 23.92
C ASP A 35 6.95 11.38 24.99
N GLY A 36 7.51 10.23 24.61
CA GLY A 36 8.26 9.35 25.51
C GLY A 36 9.47 10.06 26.14
N SER A 37 10.18 10.87 25.34
CA SER A 37 11.27 11.73 25.84
C SER A 37 10.80 12.83 26.80
N ARG A 38 9.49 13.11 26.88
CA ARG A 38 8.90 14.09 27.83
C ARG A 38 8.28 13.45 29.06
N ILE A 39 8.00 12.14 29.04
CA ILE A 39 7.25 11.41 30.09
C ILE A 39 8.13 10.49 30.95
N ASP A 40 9.40 10.27 30.59
CA ASP A 40 10.35 9.75 31.56
C ASP A 40 10.62 10.81 32.62
N ASP A 41 9.77 10.79 33.65
CA ASP A 41 10.12 11.14 35.02
C ASP A 41 11.56 10.68 35.22
N VAL A 42 12.46 11.65 35.40
CA VAL A 42 13.77 11.42 35.96
C VAL A 42 13.54 10.98 37.40
N ALA A 43 13.07 9.74 37.57
CA ALA A 43 13.03 9.03 38.82
C ALA A 43 14.48 8.68 39.14
N ILE A 44 15.23 9.68 39.60
CA ILE A 44 16.51 9.47 40.27
C ILE A 44 16.18 8.55 41.44
N PRO A 45 16.61 7.28 41.43
CA PRO A 45 16.42 6.42 42.59
C PRO A 45 17.16 7.11 43.73
N SER A 46 16.46 7.43 44.83
CA SER A 46 17.12 8.05 45.98
C SER A 46 18.26 7.13 46.41
N GLN A 47 19.50 7.56 46.26
CA GLN A 47 20.64 6.76 46.69
C GLN A 47 20.66 6.76 48.22
N VAL A 48 20.20 5.64 48.79
CA VAL A 48 20.46 5.32 50.19
C VAL A 48 21.97 5.09 50.30
N PHE A 49 22.67 6.04 50.92
CA PHE A 49 24.10 5.98 51.18
C PHE A 49 24.45 4.72 51.99
N GLY A 50 25.04 3.72 51.32
CA GLY A 50 25.45 2.45 51.92
C GLY A 50 26.90 2.07 51.58
N ARG A 51 27.83 2.53 52.43
CA ARG A 51 29.15 1.96 52.78
C ARG A 51 30.19 1.70 51.66
N ARG A 52 31.31 2.44 51.77
CA ARG A 52 32.56 2.28 50.99
C ARG A 52 33.23 0.93 51.28
N THR A 53 33.63 0.21 50.24
CA THR A 53 34.81 -0.66 50.27
C THR A 53 35.71 -0.34 49.09
N ALA A 54 37.01 -0.31 49.37
CA ALA A 54 38.07 0.15 48.50
C ALA A 54 38.58 -1.00 47.63
N LEU A 55 38.42 -0.89 46.31
CA LEU A 55 39.24 -1.55 45.29
C LEU A 55 39.03 -0.80 43.98
N GLY A 56 40.13 -0.29 43.43
CA GLY A 56 40.14 0.63 42.29
C GLY A 56 39.59 0.00 41.02
N GLY A 57 38.71 0.76 40.36
CA GLY A 57 38.22 0.53 39.01
C GLY A 57 37.47 1.78 38.58
N HIS A 58 38.12 2.67 37.81
CA HIS A 58 37.54 3.91 37.31
C HIS A 58 36.60 3.63 36.13
N GLY A 59 35.46 3.02 36.41
CA GLY A 59 34.34 2.90 35.48
C GLY A 59 33.08 3.29 36.23
N ASP A 60 32.68 4.55 36.15
CA ASP A 60 31.44 5.03 36.75
C ASP A 60 30.26 4.32 36.06
N PRO A 61 29.47 3.47 36.77
CA PRO A 61 28.31 2.79 36.17
C PRO A 61 27.22 3.79 35.77
N THR A 62 27.29 5.03 36.27
CA THR A 62 26.38 6.11 35.91
C THR A 62 26.54 6.52 34.44
N ALA A 63 27.75 6.44 33.88
CA ALA A 63 27.97 6.76 32.47
C ALA A 63 27.31 5.73 31.53
N ALA A 64 27.35 4.44 31.87
CA ALA A 64 26.74 3.39 31.05
C ALA A 64 25.19 3.43 31.10
N LEU A 65 24.60 3.76 32.25
CA LEU A 65 23.15 3.96 32.39
C LEU A 65 22.69 5.28 31.75
N ALA A 66 23.47 6.37 31.86
CA ALA A 66 23.19 7.62 31.16
C ALA A 66 23.34 7.48 29.65
N LEU A 67 24.32 6.73 29.14
CA LEU A 67 24.47 6.47 27.70
C LEU A 67 23.37 5.55 27.16
N GLY A 68 22.86 4.61 27.97
CA GLY A 68 21.72 3.76 27.61
C GLY A 68 20.39 4.55 27.54
N ALA A 69 20.20 5.51 28.45
CA ALA A 69 19.04 6.39 28.47
C ALA A 69 19.07 7.48 27.36
N TRP A 70 20.25 7.77 26.81
CA TRP A 70 20.48 8.77 25.76
C TRP A 70 20.79 8.13 24.40
N ALA A 71 20.59 6.82 24.26
CA ALA A 71 20.69 6.19 22.95
C ALA A 71 19.64 6.83 22.04
N PRO A 72 20.04 7.46 20.92
CA PRO A 72 19.07 7.94 19.94
C PRO A 72 18.15 6.77 19.60
N GLY A 73 16.84 6.98 19.70
CA GLY A 73 15.86 5.97 19.33
C GLY A 73 16.26 5.35 17.99
N GLY A 74 16.38 4.03 17.95
CA GLY A 74 16.84 3.31 16.76
C GLY A 74 16.08 3.75 15.50
N PRO A 75 16.69 3.66 14.31
CA PRO A 75 16.10 4.18 13.08
C PRO A 75 14.68 3.64 12.91
N ASN A 76 13.72 4.56 12.71
CA ASN A 76 12.32 4.19 12.52
C ASN A 76 12.19 3.31 11.27
N PRO A 77 11.86 2.01 11.42
CA PRO A 77 11.83 1.08 10.30
C PRO A 77 10.78 1.44 9.24
N ASP A 78 9.71 2.13 9.63
CA ASP A 78 8.67 2.56 8.68
C ASP A 78 9.14 3.75 7.85
N ALA A 79 9.85 4.69 8.48
CA ALA A 79 10.47 5.81 7.79
C ALA A 79 11.58 5.33 6.82
N GLN A 80 12.37 4.34 7.23
CA GLN A 80 13.39 3.73 6.38
C GLN A 80 12.76 3.06 5.15
N LEU A 81 11.75 2.21 5.36
CA LEU A 81 11.04 1.57 4.26
C LEU A 81 10.38 2.60 3.34
N LEU A 82 9.75 3.64 3.88
CA LEU A 82 9.15 4.72 3.09
C LEU A 82 10.19 5.39 2.19
N GLY A 83 11.37 5.72 2.74
CA GLY A 83 12.47 6.30 1.98
C GLY A 83 12.99 5.38 0.87
N ASP A 84 13.10 4.08 1.12
CA ASP A 84 13.52 3.09 0.12
C ASP A 84 12.48 2.89 -0.99
N LEU A 85 11.18 2.91 -0.66
CA LEU A 85 10.09 2.84 -1.63
C LEU A 85 10.01 4.10 -2.49
N MET A 86 10.20 5.28 -1.89
CA MET A 86 10.21 6.55 -2.61
C MET A 86 11.38 6.63 -3.60
N ARG A 87 12.57 6.15 -3.21
CA ARG A 87 13.74 6.07 -4.11
C ARG A 87 13.48 5.19 -5.33
N GLN A 88 12.87 4.01 -5.13
CA GLN A 88 12.49 3.12 -6.23
C GLN A 88 11.42 3.76 -7.13
N LEU A 89 10.47 4.50 -6.55
CA LEU A 89 9.48 5.24 -7.33
C LEU A 89 10.10 6.38 -8.14
N ASP A 90 11.09 7.09 -7.59
CA ASP A 90 11.83 8.12 -8.32
C ASP A 90 12.59 7.52 -9.51
N GLU A 91 13.24 6.37 -9.34
CA GLU A 91 13.91 5.64 -10.42
C GLU A 91 12.91 5.26 -11.53
N MET A 92 11.72 4.78 -11.16
CA MET A 92 10.65 4.51 -12.13
C MET A 92 10.15 5.81 -12.80
N ALA A 93 9.96 6.87 -12.03
CA ALA A 93 9.44 8.15 -12.51
C ALA A 93 10.43 8.88 -13.44
N ALA A 94 11.72 8.57 -13.35
CA ALA A 94 12.75 9.08 -14.27
C ALA A 94 12.48 8.72 -15.74
N HIS A 95 11.66 7.69 -16.00
CA HIS A 95 11.27 7.27 -17.34
C HIS A 95 9.99 7.94 -17.88
N VAL A 96 9.35 8.82 -17.11
CA VAL A 96 8.15 9.55 -17.54
C VAL A 96 8.36 11.07 -17.48
N PRO A 97 7.71 11.86 -18.37
CA PRO A 97 7.84 13.32 -18.35
C PRO A 97 7.43 13.93 -17.00
N GLY A 98 8.17 14.95 -16.55
CA GLY A 98 7.86 15.69 -15.32
C GLY A 98 9.10 16.38 -14.75
N ALA A 99 8.89 17.27 -13.77
CA ALA A 99 9.98 17.96 -13.09
C ALA A 99 10.49 17.12 -11.91
N ASN A 100 11.79 17.22 -11.63
CA ASN A 100 12.38 16.67 -10.41
C ASN A 100 11.74 17.34 -9.17
N GLY A 101 11.45 16.55 -8.13
CA GLY A 101 10.84 17.04 -6.88
C GLY A 101 9.30 17.02 -6.85
N GLN A 102 8.63 16.63 -7.94
CA GLN A 102 7.21 16.27 -7.91
C GLN A 102 7.02 14.85 -7.37
N ASP A 103 5.88 14.57 -6.72
CA ASP A 103 5.53 13.22 -6.24
C ASP A 103 5.67 12.18 -7.37
N PRO A 104 6.60 11.21 -7.25
CA PRO A 104 6.89 10.26 -8.31
C PRO A 104 5.69 9.36 -8.62
N LEU A 105 4.88 8.98 -7.63
CA LEU A 105 3.72 8.14 -7.87
C LEU A 105 2.63 8.92 -8.63
N ALA A 106 2.38 10.17 -8.26
CA ALA A 106 1.45 11.03 -9.01
C ALA A 106 1.89 11.21 -10.47
N ARG A 107 3.19 11.40 -10.71
CA ARG A 107 3.76 11.48 -12.08
C ARG A 107 3.54 10.19 -12.86
N ILE A 108 3.89 9.04 -12.30
CA ILE A 108 3.68 7.74 -12.96
C ILE A 108 2.20 7.58 -13.30
N ARG A 109 1.31 7.79 -12.32
CA ARG A 109 -0.14 7.65 -12.46
C ARG A 109 -0.70 8.52 -13.58
N LEU A 110 -0.25 9.77 -13.71
CA LEU A 110 -0.67 10.69 -14.77
C LEU A 110 -0.36 10.16 -16.17
N HIS A 111 0.76 9.45 -16.34
CA HIS A 111 1.20 8.95 -17.64
C HIS A 111 0.69 7.55 -17.99
N ILE A 112 0.16 6.78 -17.02
CA ILE A 112 -0.37 5.44 -17.24
C ILE A 112 -1.36 5.37 -18.42
N PRO A 113 -2.35 6.28 -18.56
CA PRO A 113 -3.31 6.24 -19.68
C PRO A 113 -2.67 6.31 -21.08
N HIS A 114 -1.45 6.85 -21.18
CA HIS A 114 -0.71 7.04 -22.42
C HIS A 114 0.37 5.96 -22.64
N MET A 115 0.54 5.03 -21.71
CA MET A 115 1.53 3.95 -21.83
C MET A 115 1.13 2.94 -22.91
N ARG A 116 2.13 2.38 -23.58
CA ARG A 116 1.94 1.17 -24.40
C ARG A 116 1.55 0.00 -23.47
N PRO A 117 0.72 -0.96 -23.91
CA PRO A 117 0.22 -2.03 -23.02
C PRO A 117 1.32 -2.84 -22.31
N HIS A 118 2.41 -3.17 -23.00
CA HIS A 118 3.54 -3.89 -22.41
C HIS A 118 4.29 -3.06 -21.35
N ILE A 119 4.35 -1.73 -21.50
CA ILE A 119 4.92 -0.85 -20.48
C ILE A 119 3.97 -0.81 -19.28
N ALA A 120 2.67 -0.64 -19.51
CA ALA A 120 1.67 -0.67 -18.45
C ALA A 120 1.71 -1.99 -17.65
N ALA A 121 1.88 -3.13 -18.32
CA ALA A 121 2.04 -4.42 -17.66
C ALA A 121 3.28 -4.48 -16.73
N ARG A 122 4.43 -3.96 -17.18
CA ARG A 122 5.64 -3.86 -16.36
C ARG A 122 5.45 -2.88 -15.20
N THR A 123 4.80 -1.75 -15.45
CA THR A 123 4.44 -0.77 -14.43
C THR A 123 3.53 -1.41 -13.37
N THR A 124 2.51 -2.19 -13.75
CA THR A 124 1.68 -2.95 -12.82
C THR A 124 2.54 -3.84 -11.92
N GLN A 125 3.43 -4.65 -12.49
CA GLN A 125 4.28 -5.57 -11.73
C GLN A 125 5.13 -4.83 -10.69
N ALA A 126 5.78 -3.74 -11.11
CA ALA A 126 6.60 -2.93 -10.23
C ALA A 126 5.78 -2.29 -9.11
N LEU A 127 4.65 -1.66 -9.43
CA LEU A 127 3.78 -1.01 -8.43
C LEU A 127 3.17 -2.02 -7.46
N THR A 128 2.72 -3.19 -7.93
CA THR A 128 2.22 -4.28 -7.08
C THR A 128 3.32 -4.84 -6.17
N HIS A 129 4.57 -4.90 -6.65
CA HIS A 129 5.69 -5.33 -5.82
C HIS A 129 5.94 -4.36 -4.66
N LEU A 130 6.00 -3.05 -4.94
CA LEU A 130 6.16 -2.00 -3.93
C LEU A 130 4.99 -1.96 -2.95
N ASP A 131 3.76 -2.09 -3.45
CA ASP A 131 2.54 -2.15 -2.63
C ASP A 131 2.59 -3.35 -1.67
N GLY A 132 3.00 -4.51 -2.18
CA GLY A 132 3.19 -5.70 -1.36
C GLY A 132 4.24 -5.54 -0.26
N GLN A 133 5.32 -4.80 -0.51
CA GLN A 133 6.32 -4.49 0.53
C GLN A 133 5.72 -3.63 1.65
N ALA A 134 5.06 -2.53 1.29
CA ALA A 134 4.42 -1.63 2.26
C ALA A 134 3.32 -2.35 3.07
N ARG A 135 2.42 -3.08 2.40
CA ARG A 135 1.33 -3.80 3.07
C ARG A 135 1.81 -4.90 3.99
N ARG A 136 2.84 -5.67 3.60
CA ARG A 136 3.43 -6.70 4.48
C ARG A 136 4.00 -6.07 5.75
N ARG A 137 4.68 -4.94 5.64
CA ARG A 137 5.23 -4.21 6.80
C ARG A 137 4.12 -3.76 7.75
N LEU A 138 3.05 -3.22 7.19
CA LEU A 138 1.90 -2.68 7.93
C LEU A 138 0.87 -3.76 8.33
N GLN A 139 1.09 -5.03 7.97
CA GLN A 139 0.12 -6.12 8.11
C GLN A 139 -1.27 -5.78 7.53
N MET A 140 -1.29 -4.98 6.46
CA MET A 140 -2.53 -4.54 5.81
C MET A 140 -3.04 -5.58 4.82
N PRO A 141 -4.37 -5.85 4.78
CA PRO A 141 -4.97 -6.65 3.73
C PRO A 141 -4.89 -5.93 2.37
N PRO A 142 -5.12 -6.64 1.25
CA PRO A 142 -5.29 -6.03 -0.07
C PRO A 142 -6.40 -4.97 -0.06
N ASP A 143 -6.27 -3.94 -0.89
CA ASP A 143 -7.28 -2.88 -0.98
C ASP A 143 -8.46 -3.26 -1.86
N GLN A 144 -9.26 -4.20 -1.38
CA GLN A 144 -10.33 -4.77 -2.17
C GLN A 144 -11.52 -5.10 -1.28
N GLN A 145 -12.71 -4.84 -1.79
CA GLN A 145 -13.96 -5.27 -1.17
C GLN A 145 -14.65 -6.31 -2.05
N PRO A 146 -15.24 -7.37 -1.47
CA PRO A 146 -16.04 -8.31 -2.22
C PRO A 146 -17.20 -7.60 -2.93
N LEU A 147 -17.43 -7.96 -4.18
CA LEU A 147 -18.56 -7.50 -4.97
C LEU A 147 -19.48 -8.69 -5.25
N ALA A 148 -20.77 -8.52 -4.96
CA ALA A 148 -21.76 -9.54 -5.26
C ALA A 148 -21.88 -9.74 -6.78
N GLY A 149 -22.02 -11.00 -7.21
CA GLY A 149 -22.18 -11.34 -8.62
C GLY A 149 -21.34 -12.51 -9.09
N GLU A 150 -21.35 -12.70 -10.41
CA GLU A 150 -20.53 -13.69 -11.09
C GLU A 150 -19.59 -13.03 -12.10
N CYS A 151 -18.40 -13.59 -12.25
CA CYS A 151 -17.50 -13.19 -13.33
C CYS A 151 -18.13 -13.58 -14.69
N PRO A 152 -18.31 -12.65 -15.64
CA PRO A 152 -18.88 -12.98 -16.96
C PRO A 152 -18.04 -13.99 -17.77
N GLY A 153 -16.73 -13.99 -17.51
CA GLY A 153 -15.76 -14.89 -18.16
C GLY A 153 -15.81 -16.32 -17.62
N CYS A 154 -15.57 -16.51 -16.31
CA CYS A 154 -15.47 -17.85 -15.71
C CYS A 154 -16.75 -18.33 -14.99
N ARG A 155 -17.78 -17.48 -14.85
CA ARG A 155 -19.06 -17.76 -14.17
C ARG A 155 -18.96 -18.13 -12.69
N ALA A 156 -17.78 -18.03 -12.09
CA ALA A 156 -17.63 -18.20 -10.65
C ALA A 156 -18.33 -17.06 -9.90
N ARG A 157 -19.01 -17.40 -8.80
CA ARG A 157 -19.74 -16.48 -7.93
C ARG A 157 -18.90 -16.09 -6.73
N GLY A 158 -19.04 -14.87 -6.23
CA GLY A 158 -18.34 -14.41 -5.02
C GLY A 158 -16.83 -14.25 -5.20
N VAL A 159 -16.36 -14.18 -6.45
CA VAL A 159 -14.94 -14.01 -6.79
C VAL A 159 -14.63 -12.62 -7.33
N LEU A 160 -15.61 -11.72 -7.34
CA LEU A 160 -15.43 -10.35 -7.83
C LEU A 160 -15.03 -9.46 -6.67
N TYR A 161 -14.09 -8.57 -6.95
CA TYR A 161 -13.60 -7.60 -5.98
C TYR A 161 -13.55 -6.22 -6.62
N VAL A 162 -13.94 -5.19 -5.87
CA VAL A 162 -13.78 -3.79 -6.26
C VAL A 162 -12.58 -3.19 -5.54
N ALA A 163 -11.68 -2.55 -6.27
CA ALA A 163 -10.60 -1.76 -5.70
C ALA A 163 -11.17 -0.44 -5.16
N THR A 164 -10.90 -0.12 -3.89
CA THR A 164 -11.58 0.98 -3.18
C THR A 164 -10.75 2.24 -3.01
N CYS A 165 -9.43 2.16 -3.21
CA CYS A 165 -8.48 3.26 -3.06
C CYS A 165 -8.74 4.45 -3.99
N GLY A 166 -9.32 4.20 -5.16
CA GLY A 166 -9.51 5.21 -6.21
C GLY A 166 -10.80 6.02 -6.05
N PRO A 167 -10.90 7.18 -6.74
CA PRO A 167 -12.16 7.88 -6.94
C PRO A 167 -13.23 6.91 -7.45
N GLU A 168 -14.48 7.07 -7.03
CA GLU A 168 -15.56 6.13 -7.37
C GLU A 168 -15.70 5.88 -8.87
N ALA A 169 -15.55 6.94 -9.68
CA ALA A 169 -15.60 6.87 -11.14
C ALA A 169 -14.44 6.09 -11.78
N GLU A 170 -13.33 5.92 -11.06
CA GLU A 170 -12.09 5.26 -11.53
C GLU A 170 -11.87 3.90 -10.86
N ARG A 171 -12.80 3.45 -10.01
CA ARG A 171 -12.72 2.13 -9.39
C ARG A 171 -12.70 1.04 -10.45
N THR A 172 -11.94 0.01 -10.15
CA THR A 172 -11.85 -1.17 -11.01
C THR A 172 -12.43 -2.37 -10.30
N VAL A 173 -13.04 -3.26 -11.09
CA VAL A 173 -13.53 -4.56 -10.65
C VAL A 173 -12.57 -5.61 -11.18
N VAL A 174 -12.17 -6.58 -10.36
CA VAL A 174 -11.25 -7.66 -10.72
C VAL A 174 -11.84 -9.03 -10.41
N CYS A 175 -11.47 -10.03 -11.22
CA CYS A 175 -11.74 -11.44 -10.94
C CYS A 175 -10.64 -12.01 -10.04
N GLY A 176 -10.97 -12.32 -8.77
CA GLY A 176 -10.05 -12.96 -7.82
C GLY A 176 -9.85 -14.46 -8.04
N ALA A 177 -10.60 -15.10 -8.94
CA ALA A 177 -10.47 -16.54 -9.24
C ALA A 177 -9.25 -16.90 -10.10
N GLY A 178 -8.34 -15.95 -10.36
CA GLY A 178 -7.20 -16.15 -11.28
C GLY A 178 -7.63 -16.33 -12.74
N CYS A 179 -8.84 -15.91 -13.09
CA CYS A 179 -9.38 -16.10 -14.42
C CYS A 179 -8.79 -15.08 -15.42
N VAL A 180 -8.30 -15.58 -16.56
CA VAL A 180 -7.68 -14.75 -17.62
C VAL A 180 -8.54 -14.70 -18.87
N CYS A 181 -8.42 -13.60 -19.61
CA CYS A 181 -9.06 -13.43 -20.90
C CYS A 181 -8.40 -14.36 -21.92
N VAL A 182 -9.21 -14.94 -22.82
CA VAL A 182 -8.74 -15.82 -23.90
C VAL A 182 -8.59 -15.09 -25.24
N GLY A 183 -8.70 -13.75 -25.22
CA GLY A 183 -8.74 -12.94 -26.44
C GLY A 183 -10.11 -12.96 -27.10
N ASP A 184 -10.12 -13.04 -28.44
CA ASP A 184 -11.34 -13.02 -29.22
C ASP A 184 -12.30 -14.17 -28.84
N GLY A 185 -13.58 -13.84 -28.70
CA GLY A 185 -14.61 -14.77 -28.22
C GLY A 185 -14.72 -14.91 -26.70
N CYS A 186 -13.85 -14.25 -25.91
CA CYS A 186 -14.00 -14.25 -24.47
C CYS A 186 -15.31 -13.57 -24.02
N ARG A 187 -16.05 -14.23 -23.12
CA ARG A 187 -17.34 -13.75 -22.57
C ARG A 187 -17.18 -12.74 -21.43
N CYS A 188 -15.96 -12.27 -21.17
CA CYS A 188 -15.67 -11.36 -20.06
C CYS A 188 -16.37 -9.99 -20.16
N GLY A 189 -16.90 -9.62 -21.33
CA GLY A 189 -17.56 -8.33 -21.52
C GLY A 189 -16.62 -7.13 -21.48
N MET A 190 -15.30 -7.33 -21.41
CA MET A 190 -14.34 -6.24 -21.51
C MET A 190 -14.42 -5.58 -22.90
N PRO A 191 -14.44 -4.24 -22.99
CA PRO A 191 -14.42 -3.53 -24.27
C PRO A 191 -13.17 -3.82 -25.11
N THR A 192 -12.04 -4.08 -24.45
CA THR A 192 -10.79 -4.50 -25.08
C THR A 192 -10.37 -5.84 -24.48
N ARG A 193 -10.22 -6.85 -25.34
CA ARG A 193 -9.86 -8.22 -24.95
C ARG A 193 -8.38 -8.45 -25.24
N GLU A 194 -7.67 -9.01 -24.27
CA GLU A 194 -6.24 -9.31 -24.40
C GLU A 194 -5.97 -10.69 -23.80
N ALA A 195 -5.48 -11.62 -24.61
CA ALA A 195 -5.25 -13.00 -24.18
C ALA A 195 -4.21 -13.07 -23.06
N GLY A 196 -4.47 -13.90 -22.04
CA GLY A 196 -3.58 -14.11 -20.91
C GLY A 196 -3.64 -13.04 -19.82
N VAL A 197 -4.46 -11.99 -19.98
CA VAL A 197 -4.58 -10.93 -18.96
C VAL A 197 -5.75 -11.22 -18.02
N ALA A 198 -5.51 -11.11 -16.71
CA ALA A 198 -6.54 -11.27 -15.69
C ALA A 198 -7.70 -10.31 -15.92
N HIS A 199 -8.93 -10.81 -15.77
CA HIS A 199 -10.11 -9.98 -16.02
C HIS A 199 -10.18 -8.80 -15.04
N ILE A 200 -10.31 -7.62 -15.64
CA ILE A 200 -10.45 -6.34 -14.95
C ILE A 200 -11.41 -5.46 -15.74
N TRP A 201 -12.20 -4.67 -15.06
CA TRP A 201 -13.12 -3.73 -15.67
C TRP A 201 -12.99 -2.39 -14.95
N ASP A 202 -13.17 -1.29 -15.68
CA ASP A 202 -13.60 -0.06 -15.03
C ASP A 202 -15.03 -0.24 -14.49
N HIS A 203 -15.37 0.45 -13.41
CA HIS A 203 -16.66 0.25 -12.72
C HIS A 203 -17.87 0.53 -13.65
N THR A 204 -17.75 1.47 -14.58
CA THR A 204 -18.84 1.81 -15.51
C THR A 204 -19.02 0.75 -16.60
N ALA A 205 -17.94 0.22 -17.16
CA ALA A 205 -17.97 -0.92 -18.08
C ALA A 205 -18.49 -2.18 -17.39
N PHE A 206 -18.11 -2.41 -16.13
CA PHE A 206 -18.65 -3.54 -15.37
C PHE A 206 -20.17 -3.44 -15.17
N ALA A 207 -20.67 -2.25 -14.84
CA ALA A 207 -22.10 -2.00 -14.72
C ALA A 207 -22.85 -2.26 -16.04
N ALA A 208 -22.25 -1.91 -17.19
CA ALA A 208 -22.83 -2.15 -18.50
C ALA A 208 -22.86 -3.65 -18.90
N VAL A 209 -21.95 -4.47 -18.36
CA VAL A 209 -21.92 -5.92 -18.61
C VAL A 209 -23.03 -6.67 -17.86
N GLY A 210 -23.76 -5.98 -16.96
CA GLY A 210 -25.05 -6.48 -16.48
C GLY A 210 -24.92 -7.69 -15.57
N VAL A 211 -24.06 -7.61 -14.55
CA VAL A 211 -24.32 -8.40 -13.35
C VAL A 211 -25.54 -7.78 -12.67
N VAL A 212 -26.68 -8.40 -12.94
CA VAL A 212 -27.92 -8.26 -12.18
C VAL A 212 -27.57 -8.05 -10.71
N ALA A 213 -27.95 -6.89 -10.20
CA ALA A 213 -27.94 -6.59 -8.78
C ALA A 213 -28.72 -7.69 -8.04
N GLY A 214 -27.99 -8.66 -7.49
CA GLY A 214 -28.49 -9.51 -6.43
C GLY A 214 -28.55 -8.65 -5.18
N ASN A 215 -29.73 -8.11 -4.91
CA ASN A 215 -30.20 -7.48 -3.67
C ASN A 215 -29.14 -7.20 -2.60
N ALA A 216 -28.88 -5.92 -2.35
CA ALA A 216 -28.45 -5.50 -1.02
C ALA A 216 -29.44 -6.07 0.02
N PRO A 217 -28.99 -6.67 1.13
CA PRO A 217 -29.90 -6.97 2.22
C PRO A 217 -30.43 -5.64 2.77
N THR A 218 -31.66 -5.30 2.42
CA THR A 218 -32.42 -4.31 3.16
C THR A 218 -32.60 -4.86 4.56
N GLY A 219 -31.80 -4.37 5.50
CA GLY A 219 -32.01 -4.59 6.91
C GLY A 219 -33.36 -4.01 7.30
N THR A 220 -34.40 -4.85 7.34
CA THR A 220 -35.59 -4.59 8.15
C THR A 220 -35.22 -4.89 9.59
N THR A 221 -34.95 -3.83 10.34
CA THR A 221 -35.10 -3.82 11.80
C THR A 221 -36.55 -4.16 12.14
N ASN A 222 -36.75 -5.23 12.91
CA ASN A 222 -37.90 -5.41 13.80
C ASN A 222 -37.43 -5.21 15.23
#